data_AF-A0A965FHM7-F1
#
_entry.id   AF-A0A965FHM7-F1
#
_cell.length_a   1.000
_cell.length_b   1.000
_cell.length_c   1.000
_cell.angle_alpha   90.00
_cell.angle_beta   90.00
_cell.angle_gamma   90.00
#
_symmetry.space_group_name_H-M   'P 1'
#
loop_
_entity.id
_entity.type
_entity.pdbx_description
1 polymer ?
#
loop_
_entity_poly.entity_id
_entity_poly.type
_entity_poly.pdbx_seq_one_letter_code
_entity_poly.pdbx_strand_id
1 'polypeptide(L)'
;MNLKILSYFFFVGVFLLTTFSYLFAEEKKIPLDASERKLLEQSRIEVPSHYIEAHDFEGEMASGKKASLADFSGKFLILNFWATWCSPCLKEMPDLDQVYQSVGPENLVVLA
;
A
#
# COMPACT_ATOMS: atom_id res chain seq x y z
N MET A 1 -19.41 11.08 -51.28
CA MET A 1 -18.96 10.56 -49.97
C MET A 1 -20.18 10.47 -49.06
N ASN A 2 -20.58 9.25 -48.66
CA ASN A 2 -21.92 8.98 -48.11
C ASN A 2 -21.92 9.27 -46.59
N LEU A 3 -22.77 10.17 -46.12
CA LEU A 3 -22.79 10.63 -44.71
C LEU A 3 -22.98 9.48 -43.70
N LYS A 4 -23.68 8.40 -44.12
CA LYS A 4 -23.84 7.17 -43.33
C LYS A 4 -22.53 6.39 -43.15
N ILE A 5 -21.66 6.39 -44.16
CA ILE A 5 -20.36 5.70 -44.10
C ILE A 5 -19.42 6.44 -43.16
N LEU A 6 -19.39 7.78 -43.24
CA LEU A 6 -18.58 8.61 -42.34
C LEU A 6 -19.04 8.45 -40.88
N SER A 7 -20.35 8.38 -40.65
CA SER A 7 -20.92 8.14 -39.31
C SER A 7 -20.61 6.73 -38.80
N TYR A 8 -20.67 5.70 -39.65
CA TYR A 8 -20.33 4.32 -39.27
C TYR A 8 -18.86 4.20 -38.83
N PHE A 9 -17.91 4.75 -39.60
CA PHE A 9 -16.50 4.72 -39.22
C PHE A 9 -16.23 5.49 -37.92
N PHE A 10 -16.96 6.59 -37.67
CA PHE A 10 -16.88 7.33 -36.42
C PHE A 10 -17.33 6.48 -35.23
N PHE A 11 -18.49 5.81 -35.31
CA PHE A 11 -18.98 4.96 -34.22
C PHE A 11 -18.12 3.72 -33.99
N VAL A 12 -17.63 3.07 -35.05
CA VAL A 12 -16.68 1.96 -34.94
C VAL A 12 -15.36 2.42 -34.32
N GLY A 13 -14.86 3.59 -34.71
CA GLY A 13 -13.66 4.18 -34.13
C GLY A 13 -13.82 4.49 -32.64
N VAL A 14 -14.93 5.08 -32.23
CA VAL A 14 -15.23 5.36 -30.81
C VAL A 14 -15.36 4.06 -30.02
N PHE A 15 -16.03 3.04 -30.55
CA PHE A 15 -16.17 1.74 -29.90
C PHE A 15 -14.83 1.01 -29.75
N LEU A 16 -13.98 1.06 -30.78
CA LEU A 16 -12.62 0.51 -30.70
C LEU A 16 -11.76 1.28 -29.70
N LEU A 17 -11.88 2.60 -29.62
CA LEU A 17 -11.14 3.41 -28.66
C LEU A 17 -11.57 3.14 -27.22
N THR A 18 -12.87 3.03 -26.94
CA THR A 18 -13.34 2.77 -25.57
C THR A 18 -12.96 1.38 -25.10
N THR A 19 -13.18 0.35 -25.92
CA THR A 19 -12.76 -1.03 -25.60
C THR A 19 -11.25 -1.15 -25.40
N PHE A 20 -10.47 -0.46 -26.23
CA PHE A 20 -9.01 -0.38 -26.07
C PHE A 20 -8.62 0.29 -24.75
N SER A 21 -9.20 1.46 -24.41
CA SER A 21 -8.92 2.11 -23.12
C SER A 21 -9.23 1.22 -21.91
N TYR A 22 -10.32 0.45 -21.95
CA TYR A 22 -10.66 -0.49 -20.87
C TYR A 22 -9.67 -1.66 -20.75
N LEU A 23 -9.09 -2.13 -21.85
CA LEU A 23 -8.11 -3.23 -21.84
C LEU A 23 -6.74 -2.82 -21.24
N PHE A 24 -6.39 -1.52 -21.25
CA PHE A 24 -5.11 -1.01 -20.72
C PHE A 24 -5.18 -0.51 -19.27
N ALA A 25 -6.31 -0.65 -18.58
CA ALA A 25 -6.39 -0.36 -17.15
C ALA A 25 -5.75 -1.51 -16.34
N GLU A 26 -4.42 -1.51 -16.25
CA GLU A 26 -3.67 -2.49 -15.47
C GLU A 26 -3.66 -2.08 -13.99
N GLU A 27 -4.35 -2.87 -13.15
CA GLU A 27 -4.35 -2.72 -11.70
C GLU A 27 -2.97 -3.09 -11.16
N LYS A 28 -2.22 -2.11 -10.65
CA LYS A 28 -0.93 -2.37 -9.98
C LYS A 28 -1.21 -3.13 -8.69
N LYS A 29 -1.05 -4.45 -8.73
CA LYS A 29 -1.28 -5.34 -7.58
C LYS A 29 -0.14 -5.23 -6.58
N ILE A 30 -0.46 -5.29 -5.30
CA ILE A 30 0.55 -5.25 -4.23
C ILE A 30 1.43 -6.51 -4.35
N PRO A 31 2.76 -6.34 -4.44
CA PRO A 31 3.71 -7.42 -4.68
C PRO A 31 3.98 -8.23 -3.39
N LEU A 32 2.95 -8.83 -2.82
CA LEU A 32 3.07 -9.75 -1.67
C LEU A 32 3.18 -11.20 -2.14
N ASP A 33 4.07 -11.96 -1.51
CA ASP A 33 4.13 -13.41 -1.67
C ASP A 33 2.98 -14.12 -0.92
N ALA A 34 2.85 -15.43 -1.14
CA ALA A 34 1.75 -16.20 -0.54
C ALA A 34 1.87 -16.35 0.99
N SER A 35 3.11 -16.38 1.51
CA SER A 35 3.39 -16.48 2.94
C SER A 35 3.12 -15.17 3.67
N GLU A 36 3.48 -14.05 3.04
CA GLU A 36 3.20 -12.68 3.48
C GLU A 36 1.70 -12.42 3.55
N ARG A 37 0.94 -12.77 2.51
CA ARG A 37 -0.54 -12.63 2.54
C ARG A 37 -1.14 -13.43 3.69
N LYS A 38 -0.72 -14.68 3.85
CA LYS A 38 -1.20 -15.54 4.95
C LYS A 38 -0.85 -14.95 6.32
N LEU A 39 0.35 -14.40 6.47
CA LEU A 39 0.80 -13.75 7.70
C LEU A 39 -0.07 -12.53 8.04
N LEU A 40 -0.37 -11.67 7.05
CA LEU A 40 -1.24 -10.51 7.23
C LEU A 40 -2.67 -10.92 7.59
N GLU A 41 -3.24 -11.90 6.89
CA GLU A 41 -4.57 -12.45 7.19
C GLU A 41 -4.65 -13.02 8.63
N GLN A 42 -3.64 -13.79 9.03
CA GLN A 42 -3.55 -14.35 10.40
C GLN A 42 -3.41 -13.26 11.46
N SER A 43 -2.76 -12.16 11.11
CA SER A 43 -2.55 -11.01 11.98
C SER A 43 -3.72 -10.02 11.95
N ARG A 44 -4.81 -10.35 11.22
CA ARG A 44 -6.00 -9.50 11.02
C ARG A 44 -5.66 -8.14 10.38
N ILE A 45 -4.67 -8.11 9.49
CA ILE A 45 -4.31 -6.94 8.70
C ILE A 45 -4.94 -7.09 7.32
N GLU A 46 -5.82 -6.17 6.96
CA GLU A 46 -6.43 -6.13 5.63
C GLU A 46 -5.46 -5.53 4.62
N VAL A 47 -5.27 -6.22 3.49
CA VAL A 47 -4.45 -5.74 2.38
C VAL A 47 -5.25 -4.71 1.59
N PRO A 48 -4.78 -3.46 1.44
CA PRO A 48 -5.53 -2.44 0.71
C PRO A 48 -5.62 -2.78 -0.77
N SER A 49 -6.70 -2.38 -1.44
CA SER A 49 -6.85 -2.62 -2.89
C SER A 49 -6.01 -1.67 -3.74
N HIS A 50 -5.57 -0.55 -3.17
CA HIS A 50 -4.75 0.46 -3.82
C HIS A 50 -3.54 0.78 -2.96
N TYR A 51 -2.39 1.01 -3.61
CA TYR A 51 -1.18 1.42 -2.94
C TYR A 51 -0.40 2.45 -3.75
N ILE A 52 0.43 3.21 -3.04
CA ILE A 52 1.48 4.03 -3.61
C ILE A 52 2.82 3.52 -3.08
N GLU A 53 3.89 3.68 -3.85
CA GLU A 53 5.22 3.41 -3.33
C GLU A 53 5.52 4.37 -2.17
N ALA A 54 6.09 3.85 -1.09
CA ALA A 54 6.48 4.68 0.04
C ALA A 54 7.55 5.69 -0.41
N HIS A 55 7.40 6.94 0.03
CA HIS A 55 8.44 7.94 -0.18
C HIS A 55 9.60 7.65 0.76
N ASP A 56 10.82 7.89 0.26
CA ASP A 56 12.01 7.75 1.08
C ASP A 56 11.98 8.75 2.25
N PHE A 57 12.57 8.36 3.37
CA PHE A 57 12.69 9.20 4.55
C PHE A 57 14.00 8.94 5.27
N GLU A 58 14.47 9.97 5.97
CA GLU A 58 15.54 9.87 6.95
C GLU A 58 15.10 10.61 8.22
N GLY A 59 15.46 10.09 9.38
CA GLY A 59 15.14 10.68 10.66
C GLY A 59 16.11 10.27 11.76
N GLU A 60 16.02 10.96 12.90
CA GLU A 60 16.75 10.62 14.10
C GLU A 60 15.81 9.91 15.08
N MET A 61 16.19 8.70 15.52
CA MET A 61 15.48 7.97 16.56
C MET A 61 15.73 8.61 17.92
N ALA A 62 14.89 8.31 18.91
CA ALA A 62 15.08 8.77 20.29
C ALA A 62 16.45 8.39 20.91
N SER A 63 17.14 7.39 20.33
CA SER A 63 18.50 6.99 20.72
C SER A 63 19.61 7.87 20.14
N GLY A 64 19.30 8.85 19.28
CA GLY A 64 20.26 9.65 18.52
C GLY A 64 20.81 8.97 17.26
N LYS A 65 20.42 7.73 16.98
CA LYS A 65 20.78 7.03 15.75
C LYS A 65 19.94 7.52 14.58
N LYS A 66 20.57 7.64 13.41
CA LYS A 66 19.86 7.86 12.15
C LYS A 66 19.15 6.57 11.72
N ALA A 67 17.97 6.73 11.13
CA ALA A 67 17.20 5.68 10.49
C ALA A 67 16.65 6.19 9.16
N SER A 68 16.60 5.32 8.17
CA SER A 68 16.09 5.57 6.83
C SER A 68 15.10 4.48 6.42
N LEU A 69 14.29 4.73 5.39
CA LEU A 69 13.40 3.69 4.85
C LEU A 69 14.18 2.42 4.45
N ALA A 70 15.36 2.59 3.87
CA ALA A 70 16.21 1.51 3.40
C ALA A 70 16.61 0.52 4.51
N ASP A 71 16.76 0.99 5.75
CA ASP A 71 17.14 0.17 6.91
C ASP A 71 16.09 -0.90 7.28
N PHE A 72 14.85 -0.73 6.79
CA PHE A 72 13.73 -1.63 7.08
C PHE A 72 13.32 -2.49 5.87
N SER A 73 14.11 -2.47 4.80
CA SER A 73 13.82 -3.23 3.58
C SER A 73 13.66 -4.73 3.84
N GLY A 74 12.64 -5.35 3.23
CA GLY A 74 12.35 -6.78 3.39
C GLY A 74 11.57 -7.13 4.66
N LYS A 75 11.12 -6.13 5.44
CA LYS A 75 10.18 -6.29 6.54
C LYS A 75 8.94 -5.45 6.29
N PHE A 76 7.82 -5.84 6.89
CA PHE A 76 6.70 -4.93 7.04
C PHE A 76 7.10 -3.78 7.97
N LEU A 77 6.71 -2.56 7.62
CA LEU A 77 6.96 -1.36 8.41
C LEU A 77 5.63 -0.65 8.69
N ILE A 78 5.27 -0.54 9.97
CA ILE A 78 4.19 0.33 10.42
C ILE A 78 4.81 1.63 10.91
N LEU A 79 4.50 2.73 10.23
CA LEU A 79 4.86 4.07 10.65
C LEU A 79 3.65 4.75 11.29
N ASN A 80 3.68 4.87 12.62
CA ASN A 80 2.60 5.42 13.42
C ASN A 80 2.92 6.86 13.82
N PHE A 81 2.23 7.83 13.21
CA PHE A 81 2.36 9.24 13.58
C PHE A 81 1.45 9.56 14.76
N TRP A 82 2.03 9.79 15.94
CA TRP A 82 1.28 10.06 17.16
C TRP A 82 1.86 11.24 17.95
N ALA A 83 1.17 11.60 19.02
CA ALA A 83 1.63 12.59 19.98
C ALA A 83 1.11 12.25 21.38
N THR A 84 1.78 12.77 22.42
CA THR A 84 1.44 12.52 23.83
C THR A 84 0.03 13.00 24.23
N TRP A 85 -0.53 13.94 23.48
CA TRP A 85 -1.88 14.46 23.66
C TRP A 85 -2.93 13.74 22.78
N CYS A 86 -2.51 12.82 21.90
CA CYS A 86 -3.42 12.07 21.04
C CYS A 86 -4.03 10.89 21.81
N SER A 87 -5.14 11.13 22.52
CA SER A 87 -5.88 10.09 23.24
C SER A 87 -6.25 8.85 22.38
N PRO A 88 -6.76 8.97 21.14
CA PRO A 88 -7.04 7.78 20.34
C PRO A 88 -5.77 7.00 19.96
N CYS A 89 -4.67 7.69 19.60
CA CYS A 89 -3.40 7.02 19.29
C CYS A 89 -2.88 6.20 20.49
N LEU A 90 -2.97 6.76 21.70
CA LEU A 90 -2.57 6.06 22.93
C LEU A 90 -3.41 4.80 23.20
N LYS A 91 -4.70 4.81 22.81
CA LYS A 91 -5.58 3.65 22.96
C LYS A 91 -5.25 2.52 21.97
N GLU A 92 -4.64 2.86 20.83
CA GLU A 92 -4.24 1.91 19.78
C GLU A 92 -2.88 1.26 20.06
N MET A 93 -2.01 1.89 20.86
CA MET A 93 -0.68 1.37 21.16
C MET A 93 -0.63 -0.10 21.65
N PRO A 94 -1.55 -0.57 22.53
CA PRO A 94 -1.58 -1.98 22.93
C PRO A 94 -1.84 -2.94 21.76
N ASP A 95 -2.65 -2.53 20.78
CA ASP A 95 -2.94 -3.34 19.60
C ASP A 95 -1.70 -3.42 18.68
N LEU A 96 -0.95 -2.32 18.53
CA LEU A 96 0.31 -2.31 17.80
C LEU A 96 1.37 -3.22 18.44
N ASP A 97 1.48 -3.20 19.78
CA ASP A 97 2.38 -4.10 20.52
C ASP A 97 1.95 -5.57 20.37
N GLN A 98 0.65 -5.85 20.43
CA GLN A 98 0.12 -7.20 20.20
C GLN A 98 0.48 -7.72 18.80
N VAL A 99 0.29 -6.89 17.77
CA VAL A 99 0.61 -7.27 16.39
C VAL A 99 2.11 -7.49 16.22
N TYR A 100 2.94 -6.62 16.80
CA TYR A 100 4.40 -6.79 16.80
C TYR A 100 4.83 -8.11 17.44
N GLN A 101 4.24 -8.47 18.59
CA GLN A 101 4.52 -9.73 19.27
C GLN A 101 4.04 -10.94 18.47
N SER A 102 2.90 -10.86 17.77
CA SER A 102 2.37 -12.00 16.98
C SER A 102 3.13 -12.23 15.68
N VAL A 103 3.57 -11.15 15.02
CA VAL A 103 4.27 -11.22 13.73
C VAL A 103 5.78 -11.46 13.92
N GLY A 104 6.33 -10.90 14.99
CA GLY A 104 7.72 -11.04 15.38
C GLY A 104 8.68 -10.06 14.70
N PRO A 105 9.85 -9.81 15.32
CA PRO A 105 10.83 -8.79 14.89
C PRO A 105 11.51 -9.10 13.55
N GLU A 106 11.45 -10.35 13.10
CA GLU A 106 12.02 -10.78 11.82
C GLU A 106 11.17 -10.29 10.64
N ASN A 107 9.85 -10.15 10.83
CA ASN A 107 8.90 -9.85 9.76
C ASN A 107 8.29 -8.43 9.87
N LEU A 108 8.22 -7.83 11.06
CA LEU A 108 7.58 -6.54 11.29
C LEU A 108 8.42 -5.60 12.13
N VAL A 109 8.43 -4.33 11.74
CA VAL A 109 8.97 -3.20 12.51
C VAL A 109 7.84 -2.18 12.72
N VAL A 110 7.74 -1.65 13.94
CA VAL A 110 6.83 -0.56 14.29
C VAL A 110 7.66 0.64 14.70
N LEU A 111 7.50 1.76 13.98
CA LEU A 111 8.07 3.06 14.33
C LEU A 111 6.94 3.96 14.82
N ALA A 112 7.04 4.43 16.05
CA ALA A 112 6.11 5.35 16.70
C ALA A 112 6.88 6.51 17.31
#